data_AF-A0A967QX24-F1
#
_entry.id   AF-A0A967QX24-F1
#
_cell.length_a   1.000
_cell.length_b   1.000
_cell.length_c   1.000
_cell.angle_alpha   90.00
_cell.angle_beta   90.00
_cell.angle_gamma   90.00
#
_symmetry.space_group_name_H-M   'P 1'
#
loop_
_entity.id
_entity.type
_entity.pdbx_description
1 polymer ?
#
loop_
_entity_poly.entity_id
_entity_poly.type
_entity_poly.pdbx_seq_one_letter_code
_entity_poly.pdbx_strand_id
1 'polypeptide(L)' 'GKHTIAEGIETMQQLDFFAREGCDAGQGYYISKPLSDRMIGDWLAAANSKGWRGLVAV' A
#
# COMPACT_ATOMS: atom_id res chain seq x y z
N GLY A 1 -15.81 -3.91 14.02
CA GLY A 1 -15.07 -4.69 13.01
C GLY A 1 -13.60 -4.72 13.38
N LYS A 2 -12.82 -5.59 12.74
CA LYS A 2 -11.35 -5.55 12.83
C LYS A 2 -10.82 -4.85 11.58
N HIS A 3 -9.72 -4.13 11.70
CA HIS A 3 -8.97 -3.63 10.55
C HIS A 3 -7.98 -4.69 10.08
N THR A 4 -7.80 -4.82 8.77
CA THR A 4 -6.92 -5.82 8.15
C THR A 4 -5.88 -5.17 7.24
N ILE A 5 -4.70 -5.77 7.24
CA ILE A 5 -3.56 -5.38 6.40
C ILE A 5 -3.19 -6.59 5.54
N ALA A 6 -3.09 -6.39 4.24
CA ALA A 6 -2.59 -7.39 3.29
C ALA A 6 -1.09 -7.22 3.07
N GLU A 7 -0.27 -8.15 3.55
CA GLU A 7 1.18 -8.14 3.37
C GLU A 7 1.63 -9.00 2.18
N GLY A 8 2.77 -8.64 1.57
CA GLY A 8 3.36 -9.40 0.46
C GLY A 8 2.74 -9.12 -0.91
N ILE A 9 2.21 -7.90 -1.14
CA ILE A 9 1.66 -7.50 -2.44
C ILE A 9 2.80 -7.24 -3.44
N GLU A 10 2.93 -8.11 -4.44
CA GLU A 10 3.99 -8.06 -5.46
C GLU A 10 3.45 -7.73 -6.86
N THR A 11 2.14 -7.79 -7.07
CA THR A 11 1.48 -7.51 -8.36
C THR A 11 0.23 -6.64 -8.21
N MET A 12 -0.15 -5.97 -9.31
CA MET A 12 -1.42 -5.22 -9.38
C MET A 12 -2.64 -6.11 -9.13
N GLN A 13 -2.61 -7.37 -9.59
CA GLN A 13 -3.74 -8.29 -9.44
C GLN A 13 -4.00 -8.64 -7.97
N GLN A 14 -2.94 -8.81 -7.17
CA GLN A 14 -3.07 -9.01 -5.72
C GLN A 14 -3.63 -7.76 -5.02
N LEU A 15 -3.15 -6.59 -5.40
CA LEU A 15 -3.65 -5.32 -4.88
C LEU A 15 -5.15 -5.16 -5.16
N ASP A 16 -5.56 -5.36 -6.40
CA ASP A 16 -6.97 -5.27 -6.83
C ASP A 16 -7.85 -6.29 -6.10
N PHE A 17 -7.34 -7.51 -5.87
CA PHE A 17 -8.04 -8.53 -5.11
C PHE A 17 -8.30 -8.06 -3.67
N PHE A 18 -7.28 -7.66 -2.92
CA PHE A 18 -7.43 -7.27 -1.51
C PHE A 18 -8.27 -6.00 -1.33
N ALA A 19 -8.17 -5.04 -2.26
CA ALA A 19 -9.03 -3.86 -2.25
C ALA A 19 -10.52 -4.23 -2.44
N ARG A 20 -10.82 -5.23 -3.28
CA ARG A 20 -12.21 -5.71 -3.50
C ARG A 20 -12.75 -6.52 -2.32
N GLU A 21 -11.89 -7.31 -1.67
CA GLU A 21 -12.24 -8.07 -0.46
C GLU A 21 -12.38 -7.18 0.79
N GLY A 22 -12.10 -5.89 0.67
CA GLY A 22 -12.31 -4.91 1.73
C GLY A 22 -11.19 -4.85 2.77
N CYS A 23 -9.94 -5.19 2.40
CA CYS A 23 -8.80 -4.88 3.25
C CYS A 23 -8.61 -3.36 3.39
N ASP A 24 -8.21 -2.90 4.57
CA ASP A 24 -8.03 -1.47 4.84
C ASP A 24 -6.71 -0.94 4.27
N ALA A 25 -5.65 -1.75 4.40
CA ALA A 25 -4.29 -1.37 4.01
C ALA A 25 -3.51 -2.53 3.39
N GLY A 26 -2.40 -2.20 2.72
CA GLY A 26 -1.51 -3.19 2.13
C GLY A 26 -0.04 -2.77 2.14
N GLN A 27 0.82 -3.78 2.22
CA GLN A 27 2.27 -3.67 2.13
C GLN A 27 2.80 -4.68 1.10
N GLY A 28 3.80 -4.27 0.32
CA GLY A 28 4.54 -5.18 -0.52
C GLY A 28 5.35 -4.47 -1.61
N TYR A 29 6.20 -5.22 -2.31
CA TYR A 29 7.15 -4.67 -3.27
C TYR A 29 6.50 -4.00 -4.49
N TYR A 30 5.24 -4.32 -4.79
CA TYR A 30 4.47 -3.60 -5.79
C TYR A 30 4.20 -2.15 -5.39
N ILE A 31 4.00 -1.93 -4.08
CA ILE A 31 3.71 -0.63 -3.48
C ILE A 31 5.03 0.12 -3.26
N SER A 32 5.92 -0.47 -2.47
CA SER A 32 7.27 0.01 -2.23
C SER A 32 8.13 -1.10 -1.63
N LYS A 33 9.43 -1.09 -1.95
CA LYS A 33 10.43 -1.79 -1.14
C LYS A 33 10.59 -1.08 0.22
N PRO A 34 11.14 -1.75 1.25
CA PRO A 34 11.54 -1.09 2.49
C PRO A 34 12.41 0.12 2.20
N LEU A 35 12.04 1.25 2.80
CA LEU A 35 12.74 2.52 2.63
C LEU A 35 13.65 2.78 3.82
N SER A 36 14.77 3.45 3.58
CA SER A 36 15.56 4.02 4.67
C SER A 36 14.86 5.22 5.28
N ASP A 37 15.30 5.59 6.48
CA ASP A 37 14.93 6.82 7.17
C ASP A 37 15.11 8.07 6.28
N ARG A 38 16.13 8.09 5.43
CA ARG A 38 16.41 9.20 4.52
C ARG A 38 15.46 9.28 3.33
N MET A 39 14.79 8.19 2.96
CA MET A 39 13.94 8.12 1.76
C MET A 39 12.45 8.27 2.06
N ILE A 40 12.03 8.02 3.31
CA ILE A 40 10.61 8.01 3.66
C ILE A 40 9.93 9.37 3.46
N GLY A 41 10.63 10.48 3.73
CA GLY A 41 10.09 11.83 3.57
C GLY A 41 9.71 12.14 2.12
N ASP A 42 10.63 11.87 1.19
CA ASP A 42 10.42 12.08 -0.24
C ASP A 42 9.31 11.17 -0.78
N TRP A 43 9.26 9.92 -0.30
CA TRP A 43 8.24 8.96 -0.69
C TRP A 43 6.84 9.39 -0.22
N LEU A 44 6.70 9.83 1.03
CA LEU A 44 5.43 10.32 1.57
C LEU A 44 4.93 11.56 0.82
N ALA A 45 5.85 12.49 0.50
CA ALA A 45 5.52 13.67 -0.28
C ALA A 45 5.01 13.32 -1.69
N ALA A 46 5.60 12.30 -2.33
CA ALA A 46 5.17 11.82 -3.64
C ALA A 46 3.84 11.03 -3.58
N ALA A 47 3.62 10.23 -2.54
CA ALA A 47 2.47 9.35 -2.39
C ALA A 47 1.13 10.10 -2.28
N ASN A 48 1.14 11.32 -1.73
CA ASN A 48 -0.05 12.16 -1.52
C ASN A 48 -0.78 12.59 -2.82
N SER A 49 -0.18 12.31 -3.98
CA SER A 49 -0.75 12.60 -5.31
C SER A 49 -1.58 11.47 -5.90
N LYS A 50 -1.47 10.24 -5.38
CA LYS A 50 -2.14 9.05 -5.91
C LYS A 50 -3.35 8.71 -5.05
N GLY A 51 -4.52 9.21 -5.44
CA GLY A 51 -5.80 8.88 -4.79
C GLY A 51 -6.19 7.41 -4.99
N TRP A 52 -5.66 6.51 -4.16
CA TRP A 52 -6.14 5.12 -4.11
C TRP A 52 -7.45 5.04 -3.34
N ARG A 53 -8.48 4.50 -3.99
CA ARG A 53 -9.87 4.50 -3.50
C ARG A 53 -10.29 3.26 -2.70
N GLY A 54 -9.37 2.36 -2.34
CA GLY A 54 -9.75 1.11 -1.67
C GLY A 54 -8.68 0.42 -0.83
N LEU A 55 -7.43 0.85 -0.85
CA LEU A 55 -6.37 0.28 -0.01
C LEU A 55 -5.35 1.36 0.34
N VAL A 56 -5.07 1.56 1.63
CA VAL A 56 -3.98 2.45 2.07
C VAL A 56 -2.64 1.73 1.91
N ALA A 57 -1.68 2.36 1.22
CA ALA A 57 -0.30 1.89 1.18
C ALA A 57 0.39 2.20 2.51
N VAL A 58 0.98 1.18 3.15
CA VAL A 58 1.80 1.32 4.36
C VAL A 58 3.21 0.77 4.19
#